data_AF-A0A2P8CXI3-F1
#
_entry.id   AF-A0A2P8CXI3-F1
#
_cell.length_a   1.000
_cell.length_b   1.000
_cell.length_c   1.000
_cell.angle_alpha   90.00
_cell.angle_beta   90.00
_cell.angle_gamma   90.00
#
_symmetry.space_group_name_H-M   'P 1'
#
loop_
_entity.id
_entity.type
_entity.pdbx_description
1 polymer ?
#
loop_
_entity_poly.entity_id
_entity_poly.type
_entity_poly.pdbx_seq_one_letter_code
_entity_poly.pdbx_strand_id
1 'polypeptide(L)'
;MVRQSVPQDPRLTRRMLLSLGLVLACYLGAIGLALRLGAPWWAILAFAAAALAAQYVVGTRAVGTGLTKHDLGADREPHLHRTVERLCALAGIAKPRIRVIEIDAPNAFAYGRGGRAASLCVTRGLLDRLDTAEIEAVVAHELSHVANRDALVMTIASFLGLACAHLALALDAAGTWSESRLRAYDRRHGVGLVGGGDSGEEQAAPRRGGKALATLVLIPTTAVFYLGFGGFMIVFAIVSALVALVGLLFTLPLSRTREYAADRAAAYLTGRPSALSSALLKAGAEHAGIPRADARALRHAAAFCIVPMTEGSGTTVRTTGGGLLSSHPSIEDRIRRLAVVARELGGVAPDAREPSGRRGSAAPR
;
A
#
# COMPACT_ATOMS: atom_id res chain seq x y z
N MET A 1 -3.92 36.36 13.47
CA MET A 1 -4.54 35.02 13.28
C MET A 1 -3.45 33.98 13.39
N VAL A 2 -3.45 33.17 14.46
CA VAL A 2 -2.47 32.10 14.67
C VAL A 2 -2.79 30.98 13.69
N ARG A 3 -1.89 30.74 12.75
CA ARG A 3 -1.94 29.63 11.79
C ARG A 3 -1.78 28.34 12.60
N GLN A 4 -2.86 27.73 13.05
CA GLN A 4 -2.81 26.40 13.68
C GLN A 4 -2.63 25.36 12.58
N SER A 5 -1.41 25.30 12.03
CA SER A 5 -0.96 24.14 11.27
C SER A 5 -1.25 22.89 12.11
N VAL A 6 -1.84 21.86 11.49
CA VAL A 6 -2.02 20.54 12.12
C VAL A 6 -0.80 20.22 12.98
N PRO A 7 -0.94 19.97 14.29
CA PRO A 7 0.21 19.76 15.16
C PRO A 7 1.07 18.63 14.60
N GLN A 8 2.23 18.97 14.03
CA GLN A 8 3.16 17.96 13.56
C GLN A 8 3.70 17.28 14.80
N ASP A 9 3.34 16.01 15.01
CA ASP A 9 3.85 15.26 16.14
C ASP A 9 5.37 15.05 15.93
N PRO A 10 6.24 15.67 16.75
CA PRO A 10 7.68 15.54 16.60
C PRO A 10 8.13 14.08 16.80
N ARG A 11 7.36 13.28 17.56
CA ARG A 11 7.62 11.85 17.73
C ARG A 11 7.32 11.08 16.45
N LEU A 12 6.25 11.43 15.74
CA LEU A 12 5.92 10.84 14.43
C LEU A 12 7.01 11.20 13.41
N THR A 13 7.38 12.48 13.33
CA THR A 13 8.40 12.97 12.40
C THR A 13 9.74 12.28 12.62
N ARG A 14 10.19 12.15 13.87
CA ARG A 14 11.43 11.42 14.21
C ARG A 14 11.35 9.95 13.84
N ARG A 15 10.23 9.27 14.11
CA ARG A 15 10.03 7.85 13.73
C ARG A 15 10.04 7.67 12.21
N MET A 16 9.42 8.59 11.48
CA MET A 16 9.43 8.61 10.01
C MET A 16 10.83 8.84 9.45
N LEU A 17 11.61 9.75 10.01
CA LEU A 17 12.99 10.00 9.58
C LEU A 17 13.89 8.79 9.88
N LEU A 18 13.75 8.18 11.06
CA LEU A 18 14.52 6.99 11.43
C LEU A 18 14.19 5.80 10.53
N SER A 19 12.91 5.56 10.26
CA SER A 19 12.52 4.47 9.38
C SER A 19 12.94 4.72 7.94
N LEU A 20 12.78 5.94 7.43
CA LEU A 20 13.23 6.31 6.09
C LEU A 20 14.75 6.22 5.95
N GLY A 21 15.49 6.67 6.97
CA GLY A 21 16.95 6.57 7.00
C GLY A 21 17.45 5.13 7.05
N LEU A 22 16.76 4.27 7.79
CA LEU A 22 17.10 2.84 7.82
C LEU A 22 16.75 2.13 6.52
N VAL A 23 15.59 2.43 5.93
CA VAL A 23 15.21 1.95 4.59
C VAL A 23 16.25 2.39 3.56
N LEU A 24 16.72 3.64 3.63
CA LEU A 24 17.82 4.14 2.80
C LEU A 24 19.13 3.37 3.02
N ALA A 25 19.50 3.11 4.28
CA ALA A 25 20.67 2.30 4.59
C ALA A 25 20.56 0.87 4.00
N CYS A 26 19.37 0.27 4.04
CA CYS A 26 19.12 -1.01 3.38
C CYS A 26 19.24 -0.94 1.84
N TYR A 27 18.79 0.14 1.20
CA TYR A 27 19.03 0.36 -0.24
C TYR A 27 20.53 0.41 -0.55
N LEU A 28 21.29 1.21 0.22
CA LEU A 28 22.72 1.37 -0.01
C LEU A 28 23.48 0.05 0.23
N GLY A 29 23.11 -0.70 1.26
CA GLY A 29 23.65 -2.03 1.53
C GLY A 29 23.34 -3.04 0.42
N ALA A 30 22.11 -3.05 -0.07
CA ALA A 30 21.68 -3.91 -1.18
C ALA A 30 22.43 -3.60 -2.48
N ILE A 31 22.55 -2.32 -2.82
CA ILE A 31 23.29 -1.86 -4.01
C ILE A 31 24.77 -2.20 -3.86
N GLY A 32 25.38 -1.94 -2.70
CA GLY A 32 26.78 -2.25 -2.44
C GLY A 32 27.08 -3.74 -2.54
N LEU A 33 26.19 -4.60 -2.03
CA LEU A 33 26.30 -6.06 -2.16
C LEU A 33 26.15 -6.51 -3.62
N ALA A 34 25.18 -5.98 -4.37
CA ALA A 34 25.01 -6.29 -5.77
C ALA A 34 26.26 -5.94 -6.60
N LEU A 35 26.82 -4.73 -6.40
CA LEU A 35 28.06 -4.31 -7.06
C LEU A 35 29.24 -5.23 -6.71
N ARG A 36 29.37 -5.62 -5.43
CA ARG A 36 30.43 -6.54 -4.99
C ARG A 36 30.30 -7.94 -5.59
N LEU A 37 29.08 -8.36 -5.93
CA LEU A 37 28.78 -9.62 -6.61
C LEU A 37 28.88 -9.52 -8.14
N GLY A 38 29.40 -8.39 -8.67
CA GLY A 38 29.67 -8.21 -10.10
C GLY A 38 28.48 -7.66 -10.90
N ALA A 39 27.42 -7.20 -10.23
CA ALA A 39 26.32 -6.54 -10.92
C ALA A 39 26.79 -5.24 -11.56
N PRO A 40 26.55 -5.01 -12.85
CA PRO A 40 26.90 -3.74 -13.46
C PRO A 40 25.96 -2.64 -12.95
N TRP A 41 26.54 -1.49 -12.57
CA TRP A 41 25.81 -0.35 -12.01
C TRP A 41 24.66 0.13 -12.91
N TRP A 42 24.83 0.05 -14.24
CA TRP A 42 23.81 0.48 -15.20
C TRP A 42 22.57 -0.44 -15.18
N ALA A 43 22.72 -1.74 -14.89
CA ALA A 43 21.59 -2.66 -14.79
C ALA A 43 20.78 -2.40 -13.52
N ILE A 44 21.45 -2.07 -12.42
CA ILE A 44 20.80 -1.67 -11.16
C ILE A 44 19.98 -0.39 -11.39
N LEU A 45 20.56 0.62 -12.05
CA LEU A 45 19.86 1.86 -12.36
C LEU A 45 18.69 1.66 -13.33
N ALA A 46 18.88 0.87 -14.39
CA ALA A 46 17.82 0.56 -15.34
C ALA A 46 16.65 -0.16 -14.67
N PHE A 47 16.93 -1.13 -13.80
CA PHE A 47 15.91 -1.81 -13.01
C PHE A 47 15.20 -0.85 -12.05
N ALA A 48 15.94 -0.03 -11.30
CA ALA A 48 15.36 0.93 -10.37
C ALA A 48 14.44 1.93 -11.09
N ALA A 49 14.87 2.43 -12.26
CA ALA A 49 14.07 3.32 -13.10
C ALA A 49 12.81 2.61 -13.64
N ALA A 50 12.95 1.37 -14.13
CA ALA A 50 11.83 0.57 -14.62
C ALA A 50 10.82 0.24 -13.51
N ALA A 51 11.29 -0.16 -12.32
CA ALA A 51 10.46 -0.43 -11.15
C ALA A 51 9.75 0.85 -10.68
N LEU A 52 10.43 2.00 -10.67
CA LEU A 52 9.82 3.28 -10.32
C LEU A 52 8.77 3.72 -11.36
N ALA A 53 9.06 3.54 -12.65
CA ALA A 53 8.12 3.83 -13.73
C ALA A 53 6.91 2.89 -13.68
N ALA A 54 7.12 1.59 -13.45
CA ALA A 54 6.06 0.61 -13.25
C ALA A 54 5.20 0.98 -12.04
N GLN A 55 5.80 1.31 -10.91
CA GLN A 55 5.10 1.76 -9.71
C GLN A 55 4.32 3.07 -9.96
N TYR A 56 4.89 4.01 -10.70
CA TYR A 56 4.21 5.26 -11.09
C TYR A 56 2.96 4.99 -11.93
N VAL A 57 3.08 4.09 -12.91
CA VAL A 57 2.00 3.69 -13.81
C VAL A 57 0.93 2.90 -13.07
N VAL A 58 1.31 1.86 -12.33
CA VAL A 58 0.40 0.97 -11.62
C VAL A 58 -0.33 1.73 -10.50
N GLY A 59 0.40 2.49 -9.69
CA GLY A 59 -0.16 3.19 -8.52
C GLY A 59 -1.19 4.26 -8.90
N THR A 60 -1.03 4.94 -10.04
CA THR A 60 -1.99 5.96 -10.47
C THR A 60 -3.16 5.41 -11.28
N ARG A 61 -2.95 4.35 -12.08
CA ARG A 61 -4.04 3.72 -12.83
C ARG A 61 -4.95 2.89 -11.92
N ALA A 62 -4.39 2.12 -10.98
CA ALA A 62 -5.15 1.18 -10.14
C ALA A 62 -6.28 1.84 -9.33
N VAL A 63 -6.01 2.97 -8.69
CA VAL A 63 -7.01 3.69 -7.87
C VAL A 63 -7.95 4.51 -8.77
N GLY A 64 -7.40 5.21 -9.76
CA GLY A 64 -8.15 6.13 -10.61
C GLY A 64 -9.24 5.45 -11.45
N THR A 65 -8.89 4.39 -12.20
CA THR A 65 -9.79 3.82 -13.23
C THR A 65 -10.94 2.99 -12.66
N GLY A 66 -10.76 2.39 -11.47
CA GLY A 66 -11.81 1.62 -10.80
C GLY A 66 -12.89 2.51 -10.20
N LEU A 67 -12.50 3.66 -9.64
CA LEU A 67 -13.39 4.57 -8.90
C LEU A 67 -14.07 5.62 -9.78
N THR A 68 -13.52 5.95 -10.96
CA THR A 68 -14.15 6.92 -11.89
C THR A 68 -15.50 6.48 -12.43
N LYS A 69 -15.83 5.18 -12.42
CA LYS A 69 -17.13 4.69 -12.91
C LYS A 69 -18.31 5.07 -12.01
N HIS A 70 -18.04 5.48 -10.77
CA HIS A 70 -19.04 5.89 -9.77
C HIS A 70 -18.95 7.38 -9.40
N ASP A 71 -18.11 8.16 -10.11
CA ASP A 71 -17.92 9.59 -9.87
C ASP A 71 -19.02 10.40 -10.55
N LEU A 72 -20.00 10.88 -9.78
CA LEU A 72 -21.11 11.70 -10.28
C LEU A 72 -20.84 13.21 -10.23
N GLY A 73 -19.57 13.62 -10.05
CA GLY A 73 -19.20 15.02 -9.99
C GLY A 73 -19.49 15.65 -8.62
N ALA A 74 -18.59 16.54 -8.22
CA ALA A 74 -18.53 17.12 -6.89
C ALA A 74 -19.69 18.12 -6.60
N ASP A 75 -20.51 18.45 -7.61
CA ASP A 75 -21.50 19.52 -7.55
C ASP A 75 -22.76 19.16 -6.75
N ARG A 76 -22.93 17.89 -6.35
CA ARG A 76 -24.13 17.42 -5.64
C ARG A 76 -24.09 17.58 -4.12
N GLU A 77 -22.94 17.88 -3.50
CA GLU A 77 -22.82 17.98 -2.03
C GLU A 77 -22.20 19.31 -1.54
N PRO A 78 -22.93 20.45 -1.59
CA PRO A 78 -22.41 21.76 -1.20
C PRO A 78 -21.98 21.84 0.27
N HIS A 79 -22.61 21.06 1.14
CA HIS A 79 -22.27 21.00 2.55
C HIS A 79 -20.87 20.40 2.76
N LEU A 80 -20.60 19.24 2.14
CA LEU A 80 -19.29 18.58 2.21
C LEU A 80 -18.17 19.50 1.69
N HIS A 81 -18.43 20.22 0.59
CA HIS A 81 -17.49 21.18 0.02
C HIS A 81 -17.12 22.29 1.00
N ARG A 82 -18.11 22.85 1.70
CA ARG A 82 -17.89 23.90 2.72
C ARG A 82 -17.10 23.36 3.92
N THR A 83 -17.43 22.17 4.39
CA THR A 83 -16.71 21.51 5.50
C THR A 83 -15.25 21.28 5.14
N VAL A 84 -14.97 20.66 3.98
CA VAL A 84 -13.60 20.41 3.51
C VAL A 84 -12.84 21.72 3.34
N GLU A 85 -13.46 22.75 2.78
CA GLU A 85 -12.81 24.05 2.57
C GLU A 85 -12.44 24.74 3.88
N ARG A 86 -13.35 24.75 4.87
CA ARG A 86 -13.06 25.26 6.21
C ARG A 86 -11.93 24.47 6.87
N LEU A 87 -11.99 23.15 6.84
CA LEU A 87 -10.95 22.30 7.44
C LEU A 87 -9.59 22.48 6.75
N CYS A 88 -9.56 22.61 5.42
CA CYS A 88 -8.34 22.90 4.67
C CYS A 88 -7.74 24.27 5.02
N ALA A 89 -8.60 25.28 5.19
CA ALA A 89 -8.17 26.62 5.62
C ALA A 89 -7.58 26.59 7.03
N LEU A 90 -8.21 25.88 7.97
CA LEU A 90 -7.70 25.68 9.33
C LEU A 90 -6.37 24.92 9.33
N ALA A 91 -6.29 23.81 8.59
CA ALA A 91 -5.10 22.97 8.50
C ALA A 91 -3.96 23.59 7.68
N GLY A 92 -4.22 24.65 6.92
CA GLY A 92 -3.25 25.32 6.05
C GLY A 92 -2.84 24.48 4.83
N ILE A 93 -3.74 23.63 4.32
CA ILE A 93 -3.49 22.76 3.17
C ILE A 93 -4.34 23.16 1.96
N ALA A 94 -3.88 22.83 0.76
CA ALA A 94 -4.66 23.06 -0.46
C ALA A 94 -5.86 22.11 -0.52
N LYS A 95 -7.03 22.63 -0.91
CA LYS A 95 -8.26 21.84 -1.08
C LYS A 95 -8.03 20.69 -2.07
N PRO A 96 -8.20 19.42 -1.66
CA PRO A 96 -8.15 18.27 -2.57
C PRO A 96 -9.39 18.23 -3.46
N ARG A 97 -9.35 17.42 -4.52
CA ARG A 97 -10.54 17.12 -5.33
C ARG A 97 -11.49 16.25 -4.52
N ILE A 98 -12.72 16.69 -4.33
CA ILE A 98 -13.73 15.91 -3.61
C ILE A 98 -14.46 15.04 -4.62
N ARG A 99 -14.64 13.76 -4.28
CA ARG A 99 -15.36 12.78 -5.10
C ARG A 99 -16.31 12.01 -4.20
N VAL A 100 -17.59 11.95 -4.60
CA VAL A 100 -18.59 11.11 -3.95
C VAL A 100 -18.82 9.88 -4.82
N ILE A 101 -18.76 8.70 -4.23
CA ILE A 101 -18.97 7.42 -4.93
C ILE A 101 -20.23 6.73 -4.41
N GLU A 102 -21.09 6.29 -5.33
CA GLU A 102 -22.34 5.58 -5.02
C GLU A 102 -22.06 4.11 -4.66
N ILE A 103 -21.64 3.91 -3.41
CA ILE A 103 -21.35 2.62 -2.78
C ILE A 103 -21.99 2.67 -1.38
N ASP A 104 -22.65 1.58 -0.95
CA ASP A 104 -23.38 1.53 0.32
C ASP A 104 -22.45 1.27 1.52
N ALA A 105 -21.28 0.68 1.29
CA ALA A 105 -20.25 0.52 2.31
C ALA A 105 -19.85 1.89 2.93
N PRO A 106 -19.98 2.10 4.27
CA PRO A 106 -19.68 3.38 4.90
C PRO A 106 -18.17 3.60 5.04
N ASN A 107 -17.56 4.20 4.01
CA ASN A 107 -16.13 4.46 3.95
C ASN A 107 -15.74 5.83 3.38
N ALA A 108 -14.54 6.28 3.73
CA ALA A 108 -13.86 7.43 3.14
C ALA A 108 -12.37 7.13 3.04
N PHE A 109 -11.70 7.76 2.06
CA PHE A 109 -10.27 7.63 1.87
C PHE A 109 -9.69 8.78 1.05
N ALA A 110 -8.45 9.17 1.35
CA ALA A 110 -7.67 10.10 0.54
C ALA A 110 -6.60 9.38 -0.31
N TYR A 111 -6.46 9.78 -1.57
CA TYR A 111 -5.41 9.27 -2.48
C TYR A 111 -4.84 10.37 -3.39
N GLY A 112 -3.72 10.08 -4.05
CA GLY A 112 -3.06 11.02 -4.96
C GLY A 112 -1.82 11.70 -4.35
N ARG A 113 -1.18 12.56 -5.14
CA ARG A 113 0.21 13.02 -4.88
C ARG A 113 0.34 14.23 -3.94
N GLY A 114 -0.65 14.43 -3.06
CA GLY A 114 -0.68 15.55 -2.11
C GLY A 114 -1.07 16.90 -2.73
N GLY A 115 -1.44 17.86 -1.89
CA GLY A 115 -1.88 19.19 -2.31
C GLY A 115 -3.10 19.15 -3.23
N ARG A 116 -3.12 19.98 -4.28
CA ARG A 116 -4.24 20.07 -5.25
C ARG A 116 -4.42 18.82 -6.12
N ALA A 117 -3.42 17.93 -6.15
CA ALA A 117 -3.48 16.66 -6.87
C ALA A 117 -3.98 15.50 -5.99
N ALA A 118 -4.21 15.74 -4.70
CA ALA A 118 -4.89 14.78 -3.84
C ALA A 118 -6.40 14.78 -4.13
N SER A 119 -7.02 13.64 -3.96
CA SER A 119 -8.46 13.43 -4.06
C SER A 119 -8.97 12.83 -2.75
N LEU A 120 -10.06 13.37 -2.23
CA LEU A 120 -10.81 12.84 -1.09
C LEU A 120 -12.04 12.14 -1.65
N CYS A 121 -12.11 10.83 -1.48
CA CYS A 121 -13.29 10.04 -1.80
C CYS A 121 -14.14 9.82 -0.55
N VAL A 122 -15.44 10.04 -0.68
CA VAL A 122 -16.44 9.72 0.34
C VAL A 122 -17.52 8.86 -0.30
N THR A 123 -17.90 7.76 0.35
CA THR A 123 -19.00 6.90 -0.13
C THR A 123 -20.37 7.49 0.23
N ARG A 124 -21.38 7.22 -0.60
CA ARG A 124 -22.78 7.54 -0.28
C ARG A 124 -23.21 6.89 1.03
N GLY A 125 -22.84 5.63 1.23
CA GLY A 125 -23.16 4.90 2.45
C GLY A 125 -22.66 5.57 3.73
N LEU A 126 -21.50 6.24 3.69
CA LEU A 126 -20.98 7.01 4.82
C LEU A 126 -21.83 8.27 5.05
N LEU A 127 -22.16 9.01 4.00
CA LEU A 127 -22.97 10.23 4.10
C LEU A 127 -24.38 9.96 4.63
N ASP A 128 -24.97 8.81 4.31
CA ASP A 128 -26.33 8.45 4.71
C ASP A 128 -26.43 7.99 6.18
N ARG A 129 -25.31 7.58 6.78
CA ARG A 129 -25.28 6.96 8.13
C ARG A 129 -24.65 7.84 9.20
N LEU A 130 -23.72 8.72 8.81
CA LEU A 130 -23.02 9.60 9.72
C LEU A 130 -23.70 10.96 9.78
N ASP A 131 -23.75 11.53 10.98
CA ASP A 131 -24.21 12.90 11.16
C ASP A 131 -23.16 13.93 10.70
N THR A 132 -23.54 15.21 10.74
CA THR A 132 -22.66 16.30 10.29
C THR A 132 -21.33 16.38 11.06
N ALA A 133 -21.35 16.15 12.38
CA ALA A 133 -20.16 16.23 13.21
C ALA A 133 -19.26 15.00 12.98
N GLU A 134 -19.86 13.83 12.79
CA GLU A 134 -19.17 12.58 12.45
C GLU A 134 -18.50 12.66 11.07
N ILE A 135 -19.21 13.17 10.05
CA ILE A 135 -18.64 13.43 8.72
C ILE A 135 -17.47 14.41 8.82
N GLU A 136 -17.63 15.52 9.56
CA GLU A 136 -16.55 16.48 9.76
C GLU A 136 -15.32 15.83 10.40
N ALA A 137 -15.51 14.96 11.39
CA ALA A 137 -14.44 14.26 12.07
C ALA A 137 -13.70 13.26 11.16
N VAL A 138 -14.44 12.48 10.35
CA VAL A 138 -13.85 11.56 9.36
C VAL A 138 -13.10 12.33 8.29
N VAL A 139 -13.67 13.42 7.77
CA VAL A 139 -13.00 14.27 6.78
C VAL A 139 -11.73 14.89 7.36
N ALA A 140 -11.76 15.36 8.61
CA ALA A 140 -10.57 15.89 9.28
C ALA A 140 -9.47 14.82 9.44
N HIS A 141 -9.85 13.58 9.72
CA HIS A 141 -8.94 12.43 9.76
C HIS A 141 -8.29 12.20 8.39
N GLU A 142 -9.06 12.11 7.31
CA GLU A 142 -8.54 11.91 5.95
C GLU A 142 -7.66 13.07 5.47
N LEU A 143 -8.04 14.31 5.78
CA LEU A 143 -7.23 15.49 5.45
C LEU A 143 -5.89 15.51 6.19
N SER A 144 -5.82 14.92 7.39
CA SER A 144 -4.57 14.82 8.13
C SER A 144 -3.56 13.89 7.42
N HIS A 145 -4.02 12.84 6.73
CA HIS A 145 -3.16 12.00 5.89
C HIS A 145 -2.61 12.76 4.68
N VAL A 146 -3.42 13.65 4.09
CA VAL A 146 -2.97 14.53 3.01
C VAL A 146 -1.93 15.53 3.52
N ALA A 147 -2.17 16.13 4.69
CA ALA A 147 -1.27 17.09 5.31
C ALA A 147 0.10 16.47 5.66
N ASN A 148 0.10 15.25 6.20
CA ASN A 148 1.30 14.53 6.63
C ASN A 148 1.98 13.72 5.50
N ARG A 149 1.47 13.83 4.26
CA ARG A 149 1.99 13.16 3.05
C ARG A 149 2.14 11.64 3.22
N ASP A 150 1.15 11.02 3.85
CA ASP A 150 1.13 9.60 4.18
C ASP A 150 1.37 8.72 2.96
N ALA A 151 0.64 9.00 1.88
CA ALA A 151 0.77 8.28 0.63
C ALA A 151 2.22 8.31 0.09
N LEU A 152 2.92 9.44 0.17
CA LEU A 152 4.31 9.54 -0.31
C LEU A 152 5.26 8.70 0.56
N VAL A 153 5.11 8.78 1.87
CA VAL A 153 5.98 8.06 2.81
C VAL A 153 5.79 6.56 2.66
N MET A 154 4.53 6.10 2.54
CA MET A 154 4.23 4.70 2.30
C MET A 154 4.71 4.25 0.93
N THR A 155 4.59 5.09 -0.11
CA THR A 155 5.13 4.78 -1.46
C THR A 155 6.64 4.54 -1.43
N ILE A 156 7.38 5.36 -0.67
CA ILE A 156 8.84 5.20 -0.53
C ILE A 156 9.18 3.97 0.32
N ALA A 157 8.47 3.77 1.44
CA ALA A 157 8.69 2.65 2.35
C ALA A 157 8.34 1.30 1.68
N SER A 158 7.28 1.25 0.89
CA SER A 158 6.81 0.04 0.20
C SER A 158 7.53 -0.27 -1.11
N PHE A 159 8.31 0.67 -1.67
CA PHE A 159 9.00 0.47 -2.95
C PHE A 159 9.87 -0.79 -2.94
N LEU A 160 10.56 -1.11 -1.84
CA LEU A 160 11.41 -2.31 -1.77
C LEU A 160 10.63 -3.62 -1.83
N GLY A 161 9.50 -3.69 -1.12
CA GLY A 161 8.61 -4.83 -1.22
C GLY A 161 8.07 -4.99 -2.64
N LEU A 162 7.66 -3.88 -3.27
CA LEU A 162 7.14 -3.87 -4.63
C LEU A 162 8.23 -4.18 -5.68
N ALA A 163 9.45 -3.67 -5.50
CA ALA A 163 10.59 -3.95 -6.36
C ALA A 163 10.94 -5.43 -6.35
N CYS A 164 10.88 -6.10 -5.19
CA CYS A 164 11.03 -7.55 -5.09
C CYS A 164 9.94 -8.30 -5.88
N ALA A 165 8.68 -7.84 -5.82
CA ALA A 165 7.59 -8.44 -6.59
C ALA A 165 7.77 -8.22 -8.11
N HIS A 166 8.18 -7.00 -8.51
CA HIS A 166 8.48 -6.69 -9.90
C HIS A 166 9.67 -7.49 -10.44
N LEU A 167 10.67 -7.75 -9.61
CA LEU A 167 11.77 -8.63 -9.96
C LEU A 167 11.31 -10.06 -10.22
N ALA A 168 10.48 -10.61 -9.34
CA ALA A 168 9.92 -11.95 -9.52
C ALA A 168 9.12 -12.05 -10.82
N LEU A 169 8.32 -11.03 -11.13
CA LEU A 169 7.59 -10.94 -12.40
C LEU A 169 8.55 -10.82 -13.61
N ALA A 170 9.64 -10.08 -13.48
CA ALA A 170 10.64 -9.96 -14.55
C ALA A 170 11.38 -11.28 -14.79
N LEU A 171 11.65 -12.05 -13.75
CA LEU A 171 12.22 -13.41 -13.84
C LEU A 171 11.28 -14.36 -14.58
N ASP A 172 10.01 -14.36 -14.21
CA ASP A 172 8.98 -15.19 -14.84
C ASP A 172 8.79 -14.79 -16.32
N ALA A 173 8.71 -13.49 -16.59
CA ALA A 173 8.63 -12.96 -17.96
C ALA A 173 9.87 -13.32 -18.80
N ALA A 174 11.07 -13.27 -18.23
CA ALA A 174 12.29 -13.70 -18.91
C ALA A 174 12.27 -15.21 -19.20
N GLY A 175 11.75 -16.00 -18.26
CA GLY A 175 11.55 -17.45 -18.41
C GLY A 175 10.60 -17.79 -19.57
N THR A 176 9.39 -17.25 -19.51
CA THR A 176 8.36 -17.46 -20.53
C THR A 176 8.75 -16.92 -21.91
N TRP A 177 9.48 -15.79 -21.98
CA TRP A 177 10.00 -15.26 -23.23
C TRP A 177 11.04 -16.18 -23.88
N SER A 178 11.96 -16.73 -23.07
CA SER A 178 12.95 -17.71 -23.51
C SER A 178 12.30 -18.99 -24.05
N GLU A 179 11.33 -19.54 -23.31
CA GLU A 179 10.54 -20.68 -23.78
C GLU A 179 9.79 -20.37 -25.08
N SER A 180 9.17 -19.18 -25.18
CA SER A 180 8.44 -18.75 -26.37
C SER A 180 9.35 -18.69 -27.60
N ARG A 181 10.60 -18.24 -27.45
CA ARG A 181 11.62 -18.27 -28.52
C ARG A 181 11.97 -19.69 -28.94
N LEU A 182 12.19 -20.59 -27.98
CA LEU A 182 12.52 -21.99 -28.26
C LEU A 182 11.36 -22.70 -28.96
N ARG A 183 10.12 -22.51 -28.50
CA ARG A 183 8.91 -23.06 -29.15
C ARG A 183 8.67 -22.47 -30.54
N ALA A 184 8.90 -21.17 -30.73
CA ALA A 184 8.82 -20.54 -32.06
C ALA A 184 9.90 -21.08 -33.02
N TYR A 185 11.07 -21.43 -32.51
CA TYR A 185 12.13 -22.08 -33.27
C TYR A 185 11.74 -23.52 -33.64
N ASP A 186 11.21 -24.29 -32.69
CA ASP A 186 10.72 -25.65 -32.92
C ASP A 186 9.62 -25.69 -33.99
N ARG A 187 8.62 -24.79 -33.94
CA ARG A 187 7.58 -24.68 -34.98
C ARG A 187 8.13 -24.41 -36.38
N ARG A 188 9.25 -23.70 -36.50
CA ARG A 188 9.85 -23.33 -37.80
C ARG A 188 10.78 -24.40 -38.37
N HIS A 189 11.40 -25.21 -37.51
CA HIS A 189 12.50 -26.09 -37.90
C HIS A 189 12.29 -27.58 -37.54
N GLY A 190 11.27 -27.93 -36.75
CA GLY A 190 10.92 -29.31 -36.42
C GLY A 190 11.99 -30.02 -35.57
N VAL A 191 12.55 -29.33 -34.58
CA VAL A 191 13.82 -29.74 -33.92
C VAL A 191 13.59 -30.46 -32.59
N GLY A 192 12.50 -30.15 -31.89
CA GLY A 192 12.08 -30.83 -30.66
C GLY A 192 12.89 -30.43 -29.43
N LEU A 193 13.18 -29.13 -29.27
CA LEU A 193 13.98 -28.58 -28.17
C LEU A 193 13.20 -28.41 -26.87
N VAL A 194 11.89 -28.12 -26.95
CA VAL A 194 11.02 -27.99 -25.77
C VAL A 194 10.15 -29.26 -25.67
N GLY A 195 10.36 -30.04 -24.61
CA GLY A 195 9.57 -31.24 -24.34
C GLY A 195 8.11 -30.90 -24.12
N GLY A 196 7.28 -31.15 -25.13
CA GLY A 196 5.85 -30.88 -25.12
C GLY A 196 5.19 -31.56 -26.30
N GLY A 197 5.01 -32.87 -26.19
CA GLY A 197 4.04 -33.57 -27.01
C GLY A 197 2.66 -33.25 -26.46
N ASP A 198 1.95 -32.33 -27.10
CA ASP A 198 0.51 -32.43 -27.17
C ASP A 198 0.18 -33.00 -28.55
N SER A 199 -0.43 -34.17 -28.48
CA SER A 199 -0.93 -34.99 -29.58
C SER A 199 -1.84 -34.19 -30.51
N GLY A 200 -1.37 -33.91 -31.73
CA GLY A 200 -2.23 -33.49 -32.83
C GLY A 200 -1.64 -32.48 -33.83
N GLU A 201 -0.59 -31.73 -33.48
CA GLU A 201 0.07 -30.85 -34.46
C GLU A 201 1.01 -31.65 -35.35
N GLU A 202 0.69 -31.70 -36.65
CA GLU A 202 1.50 -32.30 -37.71
C GLU A 202 2.91 -31.66 -37.69
N GLN A 203 3.88 -32.38 -37.13
CA GLN A 203 5.26 -31.89 -37.03
C GLN A 203 5.84 -31.72 -38.43
N ALA A 204 6.08 -30.46 -38.83
CA ALA A 204 6.75 -30.13 -40.07
C ALA A 204 8.07 -30.89 -40.19
N ALA A 205 8.31 -31.54 -41.34
CA ALA A 205 9.51 -32.34 -41.58
C ALA A 205 10.80 -31.55 -41.24
N PRO A 206 11.74 -32.14 -40.49
CA PRO A 206 12.89 -31.44 -39.96
C PRO A 206 13.74 -30.82 -41.08
N ARG A 207 13.91 -29.49 -41.05
CA ARG A 207 14.72 -28.79 -42.06
C ARG A 207 16.20 -29.03 -41.79
N ARG A 208 16.95 -29.43 -42.83
CA ARG A 208 18.39 -29.71 -42.78
C ARG A 208 19.14 -28.47 -42.26
N GLY A 209 19.82 -28.60 -41.11
CA GLY A 209 20.57 -27.52 -40.46
C GLY A 209 19.91 -26.86 -39.23
N GLY A 210 18.60 -27.08 -38.98
CA GLY A 210 17.92 -26.54 -37.78
C GLY A 210 18.49 -27.05 -36.46
N LYS A 211 18.87 -28.34 -36.41
CA LYS A 211 19.56 -28.92 -35.23
C LYS A 211 20.91 -28.23 -34.96
N ALA A 212 21.69 -27.97 -36.00
CA ALA A 212 23.00 -27.34 -35.86
C ALA A 212 22.91 -25.89 -35.36
N LEU A 213 21.98 -25.09 -35.90
CA LEU A 213 21.78 -23.70 -35.47
C LEU A 213 21.22 -23.61 -34.04
N ALA A 214 20.33 -24.53 -33.65
CA ALA A 214 19.87 -24.64 -32.27
C ALA A 214 21.01 -24.93 -31.30
N THR A 215 21.85 -25.94 -31.59
CA THR A 215 22.94 -26.38 -30.72
C THR A 215 24.10 -25.39 -30.65
N LEU A 216 24.43 -24.71 -31.76
CA LEU A 216 25.57 -23.81 -31.82
C LEU A 216 25.27 -22.38 -31.37
N VAL A 217 24.01 -21.94 -31.48
CA VAL A 217 23.65 -20.53 -31.26
C VAL A 217 22.54 -20.38 -30.24
N LEU A 218 21.39 -21.02 -30.44
CA LEU A 218 20.22 -20.79 -29.59
C LEU A 218 20.39 -21.33 -28.17
N ILE A 219 20.87 -22.57 -28.01
CA ILE A 219 21.10 -23.18 -26.69
C ILE A 219 22.22 -22.47 -25.92
N PRO A 220 23.40 -22.17 -26.51
CA PRO A 220 24.47 -21.48 -25.79
C PRO A 220 24.10 -20.05 -25.42
N THR A 221 23.41 -19.31 -26.29
CA THR A 221 22.97 -17.94 -25.96
C THR A 221 21.91 -17.94 -24.85
N THR A 222 20.99 -18.91 -24.86
CA THR A 222 20.04 -19.12 -23.76
C THR A 222 20.74 -19.56 -22.47
N ALA A 223 21.71 -20.46 -22.55
CA ALA A 223 22.47 -20.93 -21.39
C ALA A 223 23.32 -19.83 -20.75
N VAL A 224 24.02 -19.02 -21.56
CA VAL A 224 24.78 -17.85 -21.09
C VAL A 224 23.84 -16.81 -20.48
N PHE A 225 22.67 -16.59 -21.09
CA PHE A 225 21.62 -15.77 -20.50
C PHE A 225 21.22 -16.30 -19.13
N TYR A 226 20.79 -17.55 -18.97
CA TYR A 226 20.37 -18.06 -17.65
C TYR A 226 21.49 -18.19 -16.63
N LEU A 227 22.72 -18.56 -17.00
CA LEU A 227 23.82 -18.69 -16.05
C LEU A 227 24.29 -17.33 -15.54
N GLY A 228 24.45 -16.34 -16.42
CA GLY A 228 24.86 -15.00 -16.04
C GLY A 228 23.72 -14.16 -15.45
N PHE A 229 22.59 -14.09 -16.16
CA PHE A 229 21.41 -13.35 -15.72
C PHE A 229 20.72 -14.04 -14.54
N GLY A 230 20.54 -15.37 -14.57
CA GLY A 230 19.87 -16.10 -13.49
C GLY A 230 20.65 -16.05 -12.17
N GLY A 231 21.97 -16.21 -12.21
CA GLY A 231 22.81 -16.05 -11.01
C GLY A 231 22.72 -14.65 -10.41
N PHE A 232 22.81 -13.62 -11.26
CA PHE A 232 22.61 -12.22 -10.86
C PHE A 232 21.22 -12.00 -10.24
N MET A 233 20.16 -12.56 -10.85
CA MET A 233 18.79 -12.35 -10.40
C MET A 233 18.46 -13.11 -9.11
N ILE A 234 19.06 -14.27 -8.85
CA ILE A 234 18.91 -14.98 -7.57
C ILE A 234 19.52 -14.17 -6.43
N VAL A 235 20.75 -13.68 -6.62
CA VAL A 235 21.42 -12.79 -5.67
C VAL A 235 20.55 -11.56 -5.41
N PHE A 236 20.12 -10.91 -6.48
CA PHE A 236 19.30 -9.70 -6.39
C PHE A 236 17.93 -9.99 -5.74
N ALA A 237 17.35 -11.17 -5.94
CA ALA A 237 16.12 -11.61 -5.29
C ALA A 237 16.30 -11.84 -3.79
N ILE A 238 17.39 -12.50 -3.37
CA ILE A 238 17.72 -12.69 -1.94
C ILE A 238 17.89 -11.34 -1.24
N VAL A 239 18.64 -10.44 -1.88
CA VAL A 239 18.86 -9.08 -1.37
C VAL A 239 17.54 -8.32 -1.29
N SER A 240 16.72 -8.36 -2.34
CA SER A 240 15.41 -7.71 -2.37
C SER A 240 14.45 -8.28 -1.32
N ALA A 241 14.46 -9.60 -1.09
CA ALA A 241 13.64 -10.28 -0.10
C ALA A 241 14.06 -9.90 1.33
N LEU A 242 15.37 -9.86 1.61
CA LEU A 242 15.89 -9.42 2.90
C LEU A 242 15.49 -7.97 3.18
N VAL A 243 15.60 -7.10 2.18
CA VAL A 243 15.21 -5.71 2.37
C VAL A 243 13.68 -5.55 2.42
N ALA A 244 12.90 -6.36 1.71
CA ALA A 244 11.44 -6.37 1.84
C ALA A 244 11.01 -6.80 3.26
N LEU A 245 11.70 -7.77 3.87
CA LEU A 245 11.48 -8.16 5.27
C LEU A 245 11.75 -6.99 6.22
N VAL A 246 12.88 -6.30 6.06
CA VAL A 246 13.18 -5.09 6.84
C VAL A 246 12.10 -4.03 6.60
N GLY A 247 11.77 -3.74 5.35
CA GLY A 247 10.72 -2.80 4.96
C GLY A 247 9.38 -3.10 5.64
N LEU A 248 8.99 -4.37 5.72
CA LEU A 248 7.76 -4.82 6.40
C LEU A 248 7.79 -4.49 7.90
N LEU A 249 8.92 -4.76 8.56
CA LEU A 249 9.10 -4.49 10.00
C LEU A 249 9.01 -3.00 10.35
N PHE A 250 9.39 -2.10 9.43
CA PHE A 250 9.28 -0.66 9.64
C PHE A 250 7.95 -0.08 9.17
N THR A 251 7.41 -0.59 8.06
CA THR A 251 6.18 -0.06 7.46
C THR A 251 4.96 -0.33 8.34
N LEU A 252 4.87 -1.51 8.95
CA LEU A 252 3.71 -1.88 9.78
C LEU A 252 3.56 -1.02 11.05
N PRO A 253 4.59 -0.79 11.89
CA PRO A 253 4.47 0.09 13.05
C PRO A 253 4.28 1.57 12.68
N LEU A 254 4.87 2.01 11.56
CA LEU A 254 4.66 3.36 11.06
C LEU A 254 3.19 3.58 10.70
N SER A 255 2.59 2.65 9.93
CA SER A 255 1.17 2.72 9.54
C SER A 255 0.27 2.98 10.75
N ARG A 256 0.41 2.18 11.82
CA ARG A 256 -0.38 2.36 13.05
C ARG A 256 -0.13 3.68 13.76
N THR A 257 1.13 4.12 13.81
CA THR A 257 1.47 5.40 14.45
C THR A 257 0.84 6.57 13.69
N ARG A 258 0.69 6.46 12.37
CA ARG A 258 0.05 7.47 11.52
C ARG A 258 -1.45 7.55 11.75
N GLU A 259 -2.12 6.40 11.85
CA GLU A 259 -3.56 6.33 12.21
C GLU A 259 -3.83 7.04 13.55
N TYR A 260 -3.03 6.76 14.59
CA TYR A 260 -3.18 7.43 15.88
C TYR A 260 -2.89 8.94 15.83
N ALA A 261 -1.93 9.34 14.99
CA ALA A 261 -1.63 10.75 14.80
C ALA A 261 -2.76 11.46 14.04
N ALA A 262 -3.37 10.79 13.05
CA ALA A 262 -4.50 11.27 12.29
C ALA A 262 -5.76 11.42 13.16
N ASP A 263 -6.07 10.41 13.99
CA ASP A 263 -7.16 10.46 14.98
C ASP A 263 -7.03 11.67 15.91
N ARG A 264 -5.83 11.86 16.46
CA ARG A 264 -5.55 12.98 17.35
C ARG A 264 -5.62 14.31 16.62
N ALA A 265 -5.08 14.41 15.40
CA ALA A 265 -5.16 15.61 14.57
C ALA A 265 -6.61 15.99 14.26
N ALA A 266 -7.45 15.03 13.90
CA ALA A 266 -8.87 15.23 13.66
C ALA A 266 -9.60 15.72 14.92
N ALA A 267 -9.31 15.11 16.07
CA ALA A 267 -9.87 15.52 17.36
C ALA A 267 -9.51 16.96 17.73
N TYR A 268 -8.24 17.38 17.55
CA TYR A 268 -7.82 18.75 17.81
C TYR A 268 -8.38 19.75 16.79
N LEU A 269 -8.47 19.37 15.52
CA LEU A 269 -8.96 20.24 14.45
C LEU A 269 -10.47 20.51 14.54
N THR A 270 -11.24 19.49 14.97
CA THR A 270 -12.70 19.59 15.11
C THR A 270 -13.16 19.98 16.52
N GLY A 271 -12.29 19.81 17.52
CA GLY A 271 -12.63 19.96 18.94
C GLY A 271 -13.62 18.91 19.46
N ARG A 272 -13.88 17.83 18.68
CA ARG A 272 -14.93 16.84 18.96
C ARG A 272 -14.42 15.39 18.82
N PRO A 273 -13.55 14.91 19.72
CA PRO A 273 -13.05 13.54 19.69
C PRO A 273 -14.15 12.48 19.77
N SER A 274 -15.25 12.76 20.45
CA SER A 274 -16.41 11.86 20.54
C SER A 274 -17.09 11.61 19.20
N ALA A 275 -17.11 12.60 18.31
CA ALA A 275 -17.69 12.47 16.98
C ALA A 275 -16.88 11.47 16.13
N LEU A 276 -15.55 11.49 16.21
CA LEU A 276 -14.72 10.49 15.53
C LEU A 276 -14.92 9.10 16.13
N SER A 277 -14.98 8.97 17.45
CA SER A 277 -15.25 7.68 18.10
C SER A 277 -16.61 7.09 17.68
N SER A 278 -17.66 7.92 17.62
CA SER A 278 -18.99 7.51 17.18
C SER A 278 -19.00 7.08 15.71
N ALA A 279 -18.35 7.87 14.83
CA ALA A 279 -18.18 7.53 13.43
C ALA A 279 -17.48 6.17 13.22
N LEU A 280 -16.40 5.90 13.97
CA LEU A 280 -15.68 4.63 13.90
C LEU A 280 -16.52 3.44 14.37
N LEU A 281 -17.33 3.62 15.41
CA LEU A 281 -18.25 2.56 15.88
C LEU A 281 -19.31 2.24 14.83
N LYS A 282 -19.95 3.25 14.24
CA LYS A 282 -20.96 3.07 13.19
C LYS A 282 -20.37 2.40 11.95
N ALA A 283 -19.25 2.93 11.46
CA ALA A 283 -18.59 2.37 10.27
C ALA A 283 -18.04 0.95 10.51
N GLY A 284 -17.58 0.65 11.73
CA GLY A 284 -17.09 -0.68 12.11
C GLY A 284 -18.19 -1.73 12.28
N ALA A 285 -19.31 -1.37 12.91
CA ALA A 285 -20.42 -2.28 13.14
C ALA A 285 -21.08 -2.77 11.85
N GLU A 286 -21.16 -1.91 10.84
CA GLU A 286 -21.82 -2.20 9.58
C GLU A 286 -20.93 -2.95 8.57
N HIS A 287 -19.64 -3.08 8.87
CA HIS A 287 -18.69 -3.79 8.01
C HIS A 287 -19.04 -5.27 7.79
N ALA A 288 -19.72 -5.89 8.76
CA ALA A 288 -20.12 -7.29 8.69
C ALA A 288 -21.24 -7.58 7.67
N GLY A 289 -21.96 -6.55 7.18
CA GLY A 289 -23.12 -6.69 6.29
C GLY A 289 -22.91 -6.29 4.83
N ILE A 290 -21.69 -5.90 4.44
CA ILE A 290 -21.44 -5.25 3.15
C ILE A 290 -21.58 -6.23 1.97
N PRO A 291 -22.34 -5.89 0.90
CA PRO A 291 -22.42 -6.69 -0.32
C PRO A 291 -21.04 -6.92 -0.97
N ARG A 292 -20.79 -8.13 -1.49
CA ARG A 292 -19.51 -8.48 -2.16
C ARG A 292 -19.19 -7.58 -3.37
N ALA A 293 -20.19 -6.95 -3.98
CA ALA A 293 -19.99 -6.01 -5.09
C ALA A 293 -19.22 -4.76 -4.62
N ASP A 294 -19.59 -4.22 -3.46
CA ASP A 294 -19.02 -2.99 -2.89
C ASP A 294 -17.59 -3.24 -2.38
N ALA A 295 -17.36 -4.40 -1.74
CA ALA A 295 -16.01 -4.82 -1.37
C ALA A 295 -15.08 -4.90 -2.61
N ARG A 296 -15.57 -5.46 -3.73
CA ARG A 296 -14.79 -5.53 -4.99
C ARG A 296 -14.58 -4.15 -5.63
N ALA A 297 -15.51 -3.22 -5.48
CA ALA A 297 -15.40 -1.85 -5.98
C ALA A 297 -14.32 -1.06 -5.21
N LEU A 298 -14.21 -1.30 -3.91
CA LEU A 298 -13.20 -0.67 -3.05
C LEU A 298 -11.87 -1.42 -2.98
N ARG A 299 -11.71 -2.60 -3.60
CA ARG A 299 -10.49 -3.46 -3.45
C ARG A 299 -9.17 -2.73 -3.69
N HIS A 300 -9.12 -1.84 -4.68
CA HIS A 300 -7.91 -1.09 -5.05
C HIS A 300 -7.64 0.09 -4.11
N ALA A 301 -8.63 0.47 -3.31
CA ALA A 301 -8.57 1.54 -2.31
C ALA A 301 -8.64 1.03 -0.87
N ALA A 302 -8.80 -0.29 -0.64
CA ALA A 302 -9.05 -0.88 0.66
C ALA A 302 -7.98 -0.55 1.71
N ALA A 303 -6.72 -0.35 1.28
CA ALA A 303 -5.61 0.03 2.15
C ALA A 303 -5.63 1.51 2.60
N PHE A 304 -6.50 2.33 2.01
CA PHE A 304 -6.66 3.76 2.34
C PHE A 304 -7.96 4.06 3.09
N CYS A 305 -8.83 3.06 3.21
CA CYS A 305 -10.11 3.18 3.87
C CYS A 305 -9.96 3.39 5.39
N ILE A 306 -10.74 4.30 5.96
CA ILE A 306 -10.77 4.53 7.43
C ILE A 306 -11.14 3.26 8.22
N VAL A 307 -11.97 2.39 7.61
CA VAL A 307 -12.25 1.02 8.10
C VAL A 307 -11.75 0.00 7.07
N PRO A 308 -10.86 -0.94 7.47
CA PRO A 308 -10.24 -1.87 6.53
C PRO A 308 -11.25 -2.84 5.93
N MET A 309 -11.36 -2.87 4.60
CA MET A 309 -12.20 -3.81 3.87
C MET A 309 -11.49 -5.16 3.75
N THR A 310 -11.89 -6.15 4.54
CA THR A 310 -11.35 -7.52 4.40
C THR A 310 -12.20 -8.29 3.40
N GLU A 311 -11.63 -8.62 2.23
CA GLU A 311 -12.27 -9.59 1.34
C GLU A 311 -12.26 -10.95 2.04
N GLY A 312 -13.44 -11.52 2.26
CA GLY A 312 -13.61 -12.92 2.64
C GLY A 312 -13.10 -13.83 1.52
N SER A 313 -11.78 -13.99 1.40
CA SER A 313 -11.16 -15.07 0.64
C SER A 313 -10.75 -16.14 1.64
N GLY A 314 -11.37 -17.31 1.52
CA GLY A 314 -11.22 -18.50 2.35
C GLY A 314 -9.85 -19.17 2.25
N THR A 315 -8.78 -18.41 2.41
CA THR A 315 -7.46 -18.91 2.79
C THR A 315 -6.98 -18.08 3.96
N THR A 316 -7.74 -18.15 5.06
CA THR A 316 -7.21 -17.84 6.39
C THR A 316 -6.02 -18.75 6.64
N VAL A 317 -4.82 -18.28 6.30
CA VAL A 317 -3.71 -18.46 7.23
C VAL A 317 -4.17 -17.76 8.50
N ARG A 318 -4.88 -18.51 9.34
CA ARG A 318 -5.23 -18.12 10.69
C ARG A 318 -3.93 -18.22 11.48
N THR A 319 -3.01 -17.27 11.25
CA THR A 319 -1.88 -17.09 12.17
C THR A 319 -2.51 -16.75 13.51
N THR A 320 -2.39 -17.70 14.45
CA THR A 320 -2.61 -17.57 15.88
C THR A 320 -1.68 -16.49 16.45
N GLY A 321 -1.97 -15.24 16.11
CA GLY A 321 -1.14 -14.06 16.30
C GLY A 321 -1.82 -12.83 15.69
N GLY A 322 -3.11 -12.67 16.00
CA GLY A 322 -3.91 -11.53 15.55
C GLY A 322 -3.27 -10.22 16.01
N GLY A 323 -2.78 -9.42 15.06
CA GLY A 323 -2.25 -8.09 15.34
C GLY A 323 -0.80 -7.83 14.94
N LEU A 324 -0.08 -8.77 14.33
CA LEU A 324 1.28 -8.46 13.81
C LEU A 324 1.31 -7.96 12.37
N LEU A 325 0.32 -8.33 11.53
CA LEU A 325 0.26 -7.94 10.11
C LEU A 325 -0.88 -6.98 9.75
N SER A 326 -1.72 -6.57 10.72
CA SER A 326 -2.76 -5.57 10.46
C SER A 326 -2.14 -4.18 10.28
N SER A 327 -2.38 -3.56 9.12
CA SER A 327 -1.95 -2.18 8.81
C SER A 327 -2.74 -1.12 9.59
N HIS A 328 -3.96 -1.45 10.04
CA HIS A 328 -4.78 -0.59 10.88
C HIS A 328 -4.81 -1.10 12.33
N PRO A 329 -4.79 -0.20 13.33
CA PRO A 329 -5.05 -0.54 14.72
C PRO A 329 -6.52 -0.96 14.91
N SER A 330 -6.82 -1.68 15.98
CA SER A 330 -8.21 -2.03 16.30
C SER A 330 -9.03 -0.78 16.61
N ILE A 331 -10.34 -0.84 16.31
CA ILE A 331 -11.28 0.26 16.55
C ILE A 331 -11.32 0.59 18.04
N GLU A 332 -11.26 -0.41 18.91
CA GLU A 332 -11.27 -0.26 20.37
C GLU A 332 -10.04 0.53 20.86
N ASP A 333 -8.86 0.25 20.30
CA ASP A 333 -7.64 0.97 20.67
C ASP A 333 -7.65 2.43 20.20
N ARG A 334 -8.26 2.70 19.03
CA ARG A 334 -8.46 4.07 18.52
C ARG A 334 -9.40 4.85 19.43
N ILE A 335 -10.55 4.26 19.78
CA ILE A 335 -11.55 4.86 20.69
C ILE A 335 -10.94 5.13 22.07
N ARG A 336 -10.18 4.18 22.63
CA ARG A 336 -9.50 4.36 23.93
C ARG A 336 -8.57 5.57 23.91
N ARG A 337 -7.80 5.77 22.84
CA ARG A 337 -6.91 6.93 22.69
C ARG A 337 -7.66 8.23 22.47
N LEU A 338 -8.75 8.21 21.70
CA LEU A 338 -9.61 9.39 21.53
C LEU A 338 -10.24 9.83 22.85
N ALA A 339 -10.56 8.89 23.76
CA ALA A 339 -11.03 9.22 25.10
C ALA A 339 -9.97 9.97 25.92
N VAL A 340 -8.68 9.66 25.75
CA VAL A 340 -7.59 10.43 26.37
C VAL A 340 -7.54 11.85 25.82
N VAL A 341 -7.62 12.02 24.49
CA VAL A 341 -7.65 13.35 23.85
C VAL A 341 -8.88 14.16 24.29
N ALA A 342 -10.03 13.51 24.50
CA ALA A 342 -11.22 14.15 25.04
C ALA A 342 -11.01 14.71 26.45
N ARG A 343 -10.29 13.98 27.31
CA ARG A 343 -9.92 14.46 28.65
C ARG A 343 -8.96 15.65 28.58
N GLU A 344 -7.95 15.57 27.70
CA GLU A 344 -7.00 16.66 27.45
C GLU A 344 -7.70 17.95 27.01
N LEU A 345 -8.62 17.86 26.04
CA LEU A 345 -9.41 19.00 25.56
C LEU A 345 -10.40 19.54 26.61
N GLY A 346 -10.89 18.66 27.49
CA GLY A 346 -11.75 19.03 28.62
C GLY A 346 -10.99 19.63 29.82
N GLY A 347 -9.67 19.83 29.73
CA GLY A 347 -8.86 20.41 30.81
C GLY A 347 -8.51 19.44 31.95
N VAL A 348 -8.80 18.14 31.78
CA VAL A 348 -8.41 17.10 32.73
C VAL A 348 -7.06 16.55 32.28
N ALA A 349 -5.98 17.00 32.92
CA ALA A 349 -4.64 16.50 32.63
C ALA A 349 -4.62 14.96 32.74
N PRO A 350 -4.01 14.24 31.77
CA PRO A 350 -3.93 12.79 31.84
C PRO A 350 -3.11 12.40 33.07
N ASP A 351 -3.71 11.63 33.97
CA ASP A 351 -3.01 11.04 35.10
C ASP A 351 -1.84 10.22 34.56
N ALA A 352 -0.61 10.55 34.97
CA ALA A 352 0.63 9.98 34.45
C ALA A 352 0.84 8.50 34.87
N ARG A 353 -0.24 7.79 35.17
CA ARG A 353 -0.29 6.44 35.72
C ARG A 353 -1.35 5.60 35.00
N GLU A 354 -1.15 5.32 33.71
CA GLU A 354 -1.73 4.09 33.15
C GLU A 354 -0.64 3.00 33.10
N PRO A 355 -0.87 1.85 33.75
CA PRO A 355 0.11 0.79 33.85
C PRO A 355 0.21 0.03 32.52
N SER A 356 1.43 -0.13 32.02
CA SER A 356 1.72 -1.03 30.92
C SER A 356 1.28 -2.46 31.29
N GLY A 357 0.50 -3.07 30.39
CA GLY A 357 -0.06 -4.39 30.59
C GLY A 357 1.00 -5.47 30.89
N ARG A 358 0.69 -6.26 31.93
CA ARG A 358 1.06 -7.67 32.17
C ARG A 358 2.52 -8.08 31.93
N ARG A 359 3.27 -8.22 33.02
CA ARG A 359 4.09 -9.43 33.24
C ARG A 359 3.42 -10.28 34.31
N GLY A 360 2.82 -11.38 33.89
CA GLY A 360 2.45 -12.45 34.80
C GLY A 360 3.70 -13.23 35.22
N SER A 361 3.87 -13.43 36.52
CA SER A 361 4.54 -14.59 37.12
C SER A 361 4.37 -14.47 38.62
N ALA A 362 3.21 -14.89 39.13
CA ALA A 362 3.08 -15.32 40.52
C ALA A 362 3.29 -16.84 40.51
N ALA A 363 4.41 -17.30 41.06
CA ALA A 363 4.56 -18.68 41.51
C ALA A 363 4.13 -18.73 42.99
N PRO A 364 3.31 -19.70 43.42
CA PRO A 364 3.14 -19.96 44.83
C PRO A 364 4.30 -20.81 45.37
N ARG A 365 4.45 -20.73 46.69
CA ARG A 365 5.51 -21.29 47.54
C ARG A 365 5.70 -22.79 47.41
#